data_AF-K2CTR3-F1
#
_entry.id   AF-K2CTR3-F1
#
_cell.length_a   1.000
_cell.length_b   1.000
_cell.length_c   1.000
_cell.angle_alpha   90.00
_cell.angle_beta   90.00
_cell.angle_gamma   90.00
#
_symmetry.space_group_name_H-M   'P 1'
#
loop_
_entity.id
_entity.type
_entity.pdbx_description
1 polymer ?
#
loop_
_entity_poly.entity_id
_entity_poly.type
_entity_poly.pdbx_seq_one_letter_code
_entity_poly.pdbx_strand_id
1 'polypeptide(L)'
;AASFPPHNGSLHIFTLDSKQVQFKPMPFNNPQTSNSSSSLVSDLLQEDGQDLTFVDNNRVRALGMLYPESEDQEAVASFFFYKLSGDAFTFDGSEPVPVDN
;
A
#
# COMPACT_ATOMS: atom_id res chain seq x y z
N ALA A 1 -26.94 -9.63 12.32
CA ALA A 1 -26.04 -8.75 11.54
C ALA A 1 -24.94 -9.64 10.98
N ALA A 2 -24.83 -9.76 9.66
CA ALA A 2 -23.63 -10.36 9.07
C ALA A 2 -22.51 -9.35 9.30
N SER A 3 -21.49 -9.72 10.09
CA SER A 3 -20.27 -8.94 10.15
C SER A 3 -19.60 -9.09 8.80
N PHE A 4 -19.73 -8.09 7.93
CA PHE A 4 -18.85 -7.99 6.78
C PHE A 4 -17.44 -7.83 7.35
N PRO A 5 -16.51 -8.77 7.10
CA PRO A 5 -15.12 -8.56 7.48
C PRO A 5 -14.66 -7.24 6.83
N PRO A 6 -13.71 -6.51 7.46
CA PRO A 6 -13.18 -5.27 6.88
C PRO A 6 -12.82 -5.53 5.41
N HIS A 7 -13.43 -4.76 4.52
CA HIS A 7 -13.29 -4.83 3.08
C HIS A 7 -11.91 -4.28 2.70
N ASN A 8 -10.86 -4.95 3.13
CA ASN A 8 -9.49 -4.45 3.00
C ASN A 8 -8.75 -5.40 2.05
N GLY A 9 -8.35 -4.88 0.90
CA GLY A 9 -7.42 -5.58 0.03
C GLY A 9 -6.03 -5.64 0.68
N SER A 10 -5.33 -6.77 0.56
CA SER A 10 -3.91 -6.85 0.91
C SER A 10 -3.08 -7.41 -0.23
N LEU A 11 -1.96 -6.77 -0.51
CA LEU A 11 -0.97 -7.20 -1.50
C LEU A 11 0.21 -7.87 -0.78
N HIS A 12 0.47 -9.11 -1.16
CA HIS A 12 1.60 -9.89 -0.70
C HIS A 12 2.52 -10.17 -1.90
N ILE A 13 3.77 -9.74 -1.83
CA ILE A 13 4.76 -9.97 -2.88
C ILE A 13 5.83 -10.89 -2.34
N PHE A 14 6.18 -11.92 -3.11
CA PHE A 14 7.23 -12.88 -2.78
C PHE A 14 8.30 -12.84 -3.86
N THR A 15 9.55 -13.05 -3.45
CA THR A 15 10.69 -13.24 -4.34
C THR A 15 11.39 -14.54 -4.02
N LEU A 16 12.12 -15.10 -4.99
CA LEU A 16 13.01 -16.23 -4.73
C LEU A 16 14.20 -15.78 -3.88
N ASP A 17 14.65 -16.63 -2.97
CA ASP A 17 15.90 -16.40 -2.26
C ASP A 17 17.10 -16.45 -3.22
N SER A 18 18.27 -15.98 -2.77
CA SER A 18 19.46 -15.90 -3.61
C SER A 18 19.95 -17.26 -4.11
N LYS A 19 19.51 -18.36 -3.49
CA LYS A 19 19.81 -19.73 -3.87
C LYS A 19 18.76 -20.33 -4.81
N GLN A 20 17.66 -19.61 -5.05
CA GLN A 20 16.51 -20.03 -5.86
C GLN A 20 15.82 -21.31 -5.36
N VAL A 21 15.80 -21.53 -4.05
CA VAL A 21 15.23 -22.74 -3.44
C VAL A 21 13.91 -22.48 -2.74
N GLN A 22 13.67 -21.25 -2.30
CA GLN A 22 12.49 -20.89 -1.51
C GLN A 22 11.98 -19.49 -1.87
N PHE A 23 10.67 -19.30 -1.76
CA PHE A 23 10.06 -17.98 -1.81
C PHE A 23 10.15 -17.32 -0.44
N LYS A 24 10.61 -16.06 -0.41
CA LYS A 24 10.60 -15.19 0.76
C LYS A 24 9.70 -13.98 0.50
N PRO A 25 8.93 -13.49 1.49
CA PRO A 25 8.14 -12.27 1.33
C PRO A 25 9.06 -11.06 1.13
N MET A 26 8.65 -10.14 0.27
CA MET A 26 9.29 -8.84 0.12
C MET A 26 8.66 -7.87 1.11
N PRO A 27 9.44 -7.23 2.00
CA PRO A 27 8.88 -6.29 2.96
C PRO A 27 8.47 -4.99 2.29
N PHE A 28 7.41 -4.39 2.82
CA PHE A 28 7.01 -3.01 2.59
C PHE A 28 7.47 -2.17 3.78
N ASN A 29 8.26 -1.14 3.51
CA ASN A 29 8.83 -0.25 4.52
C ASN A 29 8.21 1.14 4.39
N ASN A 30 7.64 1.64 5.47
CA ASN A 30 7.21 3.04 5.56
C ASN A 30 8.00 3.76 6.68
N PRO A 31 8.94 4.66 6.34
CA PRO A 31 9.73 5.37 7.34
C PRO A 31 8.88 6.32 8.21
N GLN A 32 7.74 6.80 7.71
CA GLN A 32 6.86 7.70 8.45
C GLN A 32 6.19 7.01 9.64
N THR A 33 5.91 5.71 9.53
CA THR A 33 5.29 4.92 10.61
C THR A 33 6.31 4.03 11.34
N SER A 34 7.58 4.06 10.94
CA SER A 34 8.63 3.15 11.42
C SER A 34 8.22 1.67 11.37
N ASN A 35 7.30 1.32 10.47
CA ASN A 35 6.76 -0.03 10.32
C ASN A 35 7.35 -0.70 9.08
N SER A 36 7.74 -1.96 9.27
CA SER A 36 8.02 -2.91 8.19
C SER A 36 6.95 -4.01 8.23
N SER A 37 6.30 -4.25 7.10
CA SER A 37 5.24 -5.25 6.97
C SER A 37 5.57 -6.22 5.84
N SER A 38 5.12 -7.47 5.95
CA SER A 38 5.19 -8.45 4.86
C SER A 38 4.05 -8.30 3.84
N SER A 39 3.19 -7.30 4.03
CA SER A 39 2.09 -6.97 3.12
C SER A 39 1.80 -5.47 3.10
N LEU A 40 1.26 -5.02 1.97
CA LEU A 40 0.64 -3.70 1.83
C LEU A 40 -0.87 -3.87 1.93
N VAL A 41 -1.55 -2.99 2.66
CA VAL A 41 -2.99 -3.06 2.88
C VAL A 41 -3.61 -1.77 2.36
N SER A 42 -4.67 -1.91 1.57
CA SER A 42 -5.58 -0.80 1.27
C SER A 42 -6.66 -0.76 2.36
N ASP A 43 -6.91 0.42 2.92
CA ASP A 43 -8.02 0.65 3.86
C ASP A 43 -9.31 1.14 3.15
N LEU A 44 -9.23 1.36 1.83
CA LEU A 44 -10.35 1.74 0.96
C LEU A 44 -10.53 0.71 -0.16
N LEU A 45 -11.69 0.04 -0.21
CA LEU A 45 -11.98 -0.95 -1.25
C LEU A 45 -12.42 -0.30 -2.56
N GLN A 46 -11.94 -0.82 -3.69
CA GLN A 46 -12.60 -0.69 -4.99
C GLN A 46 -13.02 -2.07 -5.50
N GLU A 47 -14.27 -2.21 -5.96
CA GLU A 47 -14.81 -3.50 -6.41
C GLU A 47 -14.07 -4.09 -7.63
N ASP A 48 -13.43 -3.22 -8.42
CA ASP A 48 -12.64 -3.60 -9.59
C ASP A 48 -11.18 -3.97 -9.24
N GLY A 49 -10.80 -3.91 -7.97
CA GLY A 49 -9.46 -4.22 -7.47
C GLY A 49 -8.42 -3.12 -7.72
N GLN A 50 -8.82 -1.92 -8.15
CA GLN A 50 -7.87 -0.82 -8.39
C GLN A 50 -7.37 -0.13 -7.10
N ASP A 51 -7.84 -0.57 -5.94
CA ASP A 51 -7.33 -0.18 -4.63
C ASP A 51 -5.89 -0.66 -4.40
N LEU A 52 -5.45 -1.73 -5.06
CA LEU A 52 -4.07 -2.21 -5.03
C LEU A 52 -3.60 -2.59 -6.43
N THR A 53 -2.63 -1.86 -6.97
CA THR A 53 -2.15 -2.11 -8.34
C THR A 53 -0.67 -1.88 -8.51
N PHE A 54 -0.07 -2.63 -9.43
CA PHE A 54 1.25 -2.32 -9.96
C PHE A 54 1.10 -1.20 -10.98
N VAL A 55 1.88 -0.14 -10.79
CA VAL A 55 2.02 0.94 -11.75
C VAL A 55 3.38 0.85 -12.43
N ASP A 56 3.81 1.91 -13.10
CA ASP A 56 5.07 1.93 -13.83
C ASP A 56 6.31 1.76 -12.93
N ASN A 57 7.46 1.43 -13.54
CA ASN A 57 8.77 1.48 -12.89
C ASN A 57 8.90 0.67 -11.58
N ASN A 58 8.27 -0.51 -11.51
CA ASN A 58 8.24 -1.39 -10.33
C ASN A 58 7.69 -0.71 -9.08
N ARG A 59 6.72 0.18 -9.27
CA ARG A 59 6.01 0.87 -8.21
C ARG A 59 4.65 0.22 -8.00
N VAL A 60 4.24 0.13 -6.75
CA VAL A 60 2.92 -0.31 -6.32
C VAL A 60 2.17 0.91 -5.80
N ARG A 61 0.88 0.98 -6.11
CA ARG A 61 -0.05 1.96 -5.57
C ARG A 61 -1.07 1.26 -4.67
N ALA A 62 -1.28 1.80 -3.48
CA ALA A 62 -2.39 1.47 -2.61
C ALA A 62 -3.31 2.68 -2.46
N LEU A 63 -4.62 2.45 -2.43
CA LEU A 63 -5.60 3.45 -2.02
C LEU A 63 -5.69 3.47 -0.50
N GLY A 64 -5.75 4.65 0.10
CA GLY A 64 -5.73 4.78 1.54
C GLY A 64 -6.40 6.05 2.05
N MET A 65 -6.62 6.16 3.36
CA MET A 65 -6.89 7.44 4.01
C MET A 65 -5.59 8.08 4.52
N LEU A 66 -5.32 9.33 4.11
CA LEU A 66 -4.24 10.13 4.68
C LEU A 66 -4.80 10.99 5.81
N TYR A 67 -4.32 10.71 7.03
CA TYR A 67 -4.66 11.47 8.22
C TYR A 67 -3.67 12.62 8.40
N PRO A 68 -4.13 13.88 8.40
CA PRO A 68 -3.28 15.04 8.63
C PRO A 68 -2.76 15.08 10.08
N GLU A 69 -1.61 15.72 10.28
CA GLU A 69 -1.00 15.87 11.62
C GLU A 69 -1.74 16.89 12.51
N SER A 70 -2.52 17.78 11.90
CA SER A 70 -3.31 18.80 12.59
C SER A 70 -4.76 18.32 12.74
N GLU A 71 -5.30 18.45 13.96
CA GLU A 71 -6.69 18.07 14.28
C GLU A 71 -7.76 18.89 13.54
N ASP A 72 -7.39 20.04 12.97
CA ASP A 72 -8.30 20.93 12.24
C ASP A 72 -8.51 20.52 10.77
N GLN A 73 -7.85 19.45 10.33
CA GLN A 73 -7.91 18.97 8.95
C GLN A 73 -8.59 17.60 8.90
N GLU A 74 -9.46 17.41 7.90
CA GLU A 74 -10.12 16.13 7.68
C GLU A 74 -9.18 15.15 6.97
N ALA A 75 -9.35 13.85 7.24
CA ALA A 75 -8.66 12.81 6.52
C ALA A 75 -9.11 12.78 5.05
N VAL A 76 -8.16 12.62 4.13
CA VAL A 76 -8.42 12.64 2.68
C VAL A 76 -8.04 11.32 2.04
N ALA A 77 -8.91 10.82 1.16
CA ALA A 77 -8.59 9.67 0.32
C ALA A 77 -7.35 10.00 -0.52
N SER A 78 -6.36 9.12 -0.49
CA SER A 78 -5.04 9.34 -1.08
C SER A 78 -4.48 8.07 -1.70
N PHE A 79 -3.69 8.23 -2.76
CA PHE A 79 -2.83 7.18 -3.27
C PHE A 79 -1.50 7.17 -2.50
N PHE A 80 -1.10 5.99 -2.03
CA PHE A 80 0.18 5.72 -1.39
C PHE A 80 1.02 4.87 -2.33
N PHE A 81 2.26 5.26 -2.53
CA PHE A 81 3.13 4.59 -3.48
C PHE A 81 4.35 3.97 -2.81
N TYR A 82 4.72 2.80 -3.32
CA TYR A 82 5.86 2.05 -2.84
C TYR A 82 6.68 1.57 -4.02
N LYS A 83 7.95 1.94 -4.08
CA LYS A 83 8.85 1.55 -5.17
C LYS A 83 9.78 0.44 -4.72
N LEU A 84 9.98 -0.55 -5.58
CA LEU A 84 10.97 -1.58 -5.36
C LEU A 84 12.38 -0.97 -5.35
N SER A 85 13.10 -1.13 -4.24
CA SER A 85 14.49 -0.72 -4.07
C SER A 85 15.25 -1.83 -3.36
N GLY A 86 16.19 -2.48 -4.08
CA GLY A 86 16.89 -3.66 -3.57
C GLY A 86 15.94 -4.85 -3.40
N ASP A 87 15.78 -5.32 -2.17
CA ASP A 87 14.93 -6.47 -1.82
C ASP A 87 13.63 -6.08 -1.08
N ALA A 88 13.29 -4.79 -1.04
CA ALA A 88 12.13 -4.25 -0.35
C ALA A 88 11.36 -3.22 -1.18
N PHE A 89 10.06 -3.10 -0.94
CA PHE A 89 9.25 -1.99 -1.41
C PHE A 89 9.34 -0.86 -0.38
N THR A 90 9.86 0.29 -0.80
CA THR A 90 10.03 1.46 0.08
C THR A 90 9.01 2.53 -0.28
N PHE A 91 8.42 3.17 0.73
CA PHE A 91 7.52 4.29 0.53
C PHE A 91 8.14 5.37 -0.35
N ASP A 92 7.42 5.78 -1.38
CA ASP A 92 7.83 6.65 -2.47
C ASP A 92 6.90 7.86 -2.62
N GLY A 93 6.16 8.19 -1.54
CA GLY A 93 5.25 9.32 -1.45
C GLY A 93 3.77 8.96 -1.51
N SER A 94 2.94 9.96 -1.28
CA SER A 94 1.49 9.88 -1.39
C SER A 94 0.92 11.17 -1.98
N GLU A 95 -0.26 11.07 -2.59
CA GLU A 95 -0.99 12.22 -3.13
C GLU A 95 -2.50 12.02 -2.95
N PRO A 96 -3.29 13.09 -2.72
CA PRO A 96 -4.75 12.98 -2.65
C PRO A 96 -5.34 12.42 -3.95
N VAL A 97 -6.40 11.63 -3.83
CA VAL A 97 -7.18 11.18 -5.00
C VAL A 97 -7.85 12.41 -5.63
N PRO A 98 -7.69 12.64 -6.94
CA PRO A 98 -8.42 13.70 -7.63
C PRO A 98 -9.93 13.49 -7.49
N VAL A 99 -10.63 14.48 -6.95
CA VAL A 99 -12.09 14.56 -7.05
C VAL A 99 -12.40 15.44 -8.26
N ASP A 100 -13.02 14.86 -9.29
CA ASP A 100 -13.57 15.66 -10.38
C ASP A 100 -14.66 16.57 -9.77
N ASN A 101 -14.51 17.89 -9.95
CA ASN A 101 -15.53 18.89 -9.61
C ASN A 101 -16.58 19.00 -10.72
#